data_AF-A0A519YF55-F1
#
_entry.id   AF-A0A519YF55-F1
#
_cell.length_a   1.000
_cell.length_b   1.000
_cell.length_c   1.000
_cell.angle_alpha   90.00
_cell.angle_beta   90.00
_cell.angle_gamma   90.00
#
_symmetry.space_group_name_H-M   'P 1'
#
loop_
_entity.id
_entity.type
_entity.pdbx_description
1 polymer ?
#
loop_
_entity_poly.entity_id
_entity_poly.type
_entity_poly.pdbx_seq_one_letter_code
_entity_poly.pdbx_strand_id
1 'polypeptide(L)'
;MKEDFLHYVWQHQYFDKAELRTTAGEEIQVLRPGQRNADAGPDFLNARLRLGDVEWNGAVEIHLRASDWQRHNHQVDAKYDQVVLHVVLTADVDIYRTNASLIPALALAPRLAPDLLARYEALVAAPPAAPLPCAPMLGQVPQLVRTMMTERTLLERVEQKADAIAELHGHLADDWEATAYHALMAAFGFQKNSEPLARLAKAVPLPVLRRHRHDARQLEALLFGQAGFLVDNEEAAQDEYIRDRRQEHEFLRHKYGLGEAALAA
;
A
#
# COMPACT_ATOMS: atom_id res chain seq x y z
N MET A 1 -1.17 -25.10 10.45
CA MET A 1 -0.61 -23.77 10.80
C MET A 1 -0.60 -22.92 9.53
N LYS A 2 -1.03 -21.67 9.61
CA LYS A 2 -1.00 -20.70 8.51
C LYS A 2 0.06 -19.63 8.80
N GLU A 3 0.51 -18.92 7.77
CA GLU A 3 1.51 -17.84 7.91
C GLU A 3 1.00 -16.69 8.79
N ASP A 4 -0.29 -16.39 8.78
CA ASP A 4 -0.92 -15.40 9.68
C ASP A 4 -0.58 -15.63 11.17
N PHE A 5 -0.41 -16.89 11.58
CA PHE A 5 0.02 -17.20 12.95
C PHE A 5 1.46 -16.76 13.21
N LEU A 6 2.37 -16.96 12.25
CA LEU A 6 3.75 -16.50 12.38
C LEU A 6 3.84 -14.98 12.32
N HIS A 7 3.00 -14.33 11.50
CA HIS A 7 2.85 -12.86 11.51
C HIS A 7 2.45 -12.36 12.89
N TYR A 8 1.45 -12.99 13.53
CA TYR A 8 1.02 -12.67 14.89
C TYR A 8 2.14 -12.89 15.91
N VAL A 9 2.83 -14.03 15.84
CA VAL A 9 3.97 -14.34 16.73
C VAL A 9 5.07 -13.30 16.61
N TRP A 10 5.45 -12.92 15.38
CA TRP A 10 6.48 -11.92 15.14
C TRP A 10 6.03 -10.53 15.57
N GLN A 11 4.85 -10.07 15.15
CA GLN A 11 4.34 -8.74 15.46
C GLN A 11 4.31 -8.46 16.97
N HIS A 12 3.89 -9.45 17.76
CA HIS A 12 3.78 -9.34 19.21
C HIS A 12 4.99 -9.93 19.97
N GLN A 13 5.98 -10.46 19.25
CA GLN A 13 7.20 -11.05 19.80
C GLN A 13 6.91 -12.19 20.80
N TYR A 14 5.92 -13.04 20.51
CA TYR A 14 5.46 -14.18 21.32
C TYR A 14 6.23 -15.47 21.03
N PHE A 15 7.54 -15.43 21.23
CA PHE A 15 8.44 -16.59 21.13
C PHE A 15 9.58 -16.43 22.12
N ASP A 16 10.31 -17.53 22.37
CA ASP A 16 11.48 -17.48 23.24
C ASP A 16 12.63 -16.69 22.60
N LYS A 17 12.95 -15.57 23.24
CA LYS A 17 14.00 -14.62 22.85
C LYS A 17 15.34 -14.90 23.55
N ALA A 18 15.41 -15.88 24.45
CA ALA A 18 16.67 -16.29 25.04
C ALA A 18 17.63 -16.80 23.95
N GLU A 19 18.86 -16.28 23.95
CA GLU A 19 19.90 -16.63 22.99
C GLU A 19 19.39 -16.65 21.54
N LEU A 20 18.69 -15.58 21.15
CA LEU A 20 18.11 -15.48 19.82
C LEU A 20 19.24 -15.40 18.78
N ARG A 21 19.25 -16.37 17.86
CA ARG A 21 20.29 -16.52 16.84
C ARG A 21 19.69 -16.86 15.48
N THR A 22 20.40 -16.47 14.43
CA THR A 22 20.13 -16.92 13.07
C THR A 22 20.46 -18.41 12.95
N THR A 23 20.01 -19.04 11.87
CA THR A 23 20.38 -20.42 11.51
C THR A 23 21.89 -20.61 11.32
N ALA A 24 22.61 -19.52 11.02
CA ALA A 24 24.08 -19.48 10.93
C ALA A 24 24.78 -19.20 12.28
N GLY A 25 24.02 -19.03 13.37
CA GLY A 25 24.56 -18.82 14.73
C GLY A 25 24.84 -17.36 15.11
N GLU A 26 24.59 -16.41 14.21
CA GLU A 26 24.73 -14.98 14.48
C GLU A 26 23.67 -14.50 15.48
N GLU A 27 24.06 -13.67 16.46
CA GLU A 27 23.12 -13.16 17.46
C GLU A 27 22.13 -12.17 16.85
N ILE A 28 20.85 -12.28 17.25
CA ILE A 28 19.77 -11.39 16.81
C ILE A 28 19.23 -10.63 18.01
N GLN A 29 19.16 -9.31 17.89
CA GLN A 29 18.38 -8.47 18.79
C GLN A 29 17.31 -7.72 18.00
N VAL A 30 16.04 -7.94 18.36
CA VAL A 30 14.91 -7.22 17.75
C VAL A 30 14.73 -5.88 18.46
N LEU A 31 15.15 -4.78 17.83
CA LEU A 31 14.96 -3.43 18.37
C LEU A 31 13.55 -2.90 18.02
N ARG A 32 13.09 -3.17 16.79
CA ARG A 32 11.70 -2.95 16.34
C ARG A 32 11.32 -4.05 15.34
N PRO A 33 10.18 -4.75 15.52
CA PRO A 33 9.76 -5.82 14.61
C PRO A 33 9.36 -5.33 13.21
N GLY A 34 9.12 -4.03 13.06
CA GLY A 34 8.58 -3.42 11.83
C GLY A 34 7.07 -3.22 11.90
N GLN A 35 6.50 -2.77 10.79
CA GLN A 35 5.08 -2.50 10.59
C GLN A 35 4.53 -3.47 9.56
N ARG A 36 3.44 -4.16 9.89
CA ARG A 36 2.82 -5.12 8.97
C ARG A 36 2.39 -4.42 7.69
N ASN A 37 2.83 -4.94 6.57
CA ASN A 37 2.45 -4.50 5.23
C ASN A 37 1.20 -5.26 4.81
N ALA A 38 0.18 -4.54 4.35
CA ALA A 38 -1.04 -5.14 3.79
C ALA A 38 -1.10 -5.04 2.26
N ASP A 39 -0.10 -4.38 1.65
CA ASP A 39 0.03 -4.22 0.21
C ASP A 39 1.15 -5.15 -0.32
N ALA A 40 1.48 -5.05 -1.61
CA ALA A 40 2.50 -5.89 -2.23
C ALA A 40 3.92 -5.61 -1.67
N GLY A 41 4.75 -6.65 -1.61
CA GLY A 41 6.12 -6.60 -1.10
C GLY A 41 6.25 -7.34 0.23
N PRO A 42 7.35 -7.13 0.97
CA PRO A 42 7.63 -7.88 2.18
C PRO A 42 6.58 -7.70 3.29
N ASP A 43 6.44 -8.71 4.14
CA ASP A 43 5.43 -8.78 5.20
C ASP A 43 5.52 -7.67 6.25
N PHE A 44 6.72 -7.26 6.64
CA PHE A 44 6.95 -6.19 7.62
C PHE A 44 7.97 -5.19 7.11
N LEU A 45 7.62 -3.91 7.09
CA LEU A 45 8.48 -2.81 6.66
C LEU A 45 9.10 -2.08 7.87
N ASN A 46 10.23 -1.41 7.67
CA ASN A 46 10.89 -0.56 8.67
C ASN A 46 11.24 -1.27 9.99
N ALA A 47 11.61 -2.55 9.92
CA ALA A 47 12.17 -3.29 11.04
C ALA A 47 13.57 -2.76 11.39
N ARG A 48 13.89 -2.77 12.68
CA ARG A 48 15.23 -2.45 13.20
C ARG A 48 15.76 -3.64 13.98
N LEU A 49 16.81 -4.24 13.47
CA LEU A 49 17.40 -5.45 14.01
C LEU A 49 18.89 -5.23 14.21
N ARG A 50 19.47 -5.80 15.27
CA ARG A 50 20.91 -5.95 15.37
C ARG A 50 21.26 -7.40 15.10
N LEU A 51 22.10 -7.63 14.11
CA LEU A 51 22.62 -8.94 13.71
C LEU A 51 24.14 -8.90 13.97
N GLY A 52 24.59 -9.68 14.95
CA GLY A 52 25.95 -9.55 15.50
C GLY A 52 26.20 -8.12 16.01
N ASP A 53 27.21 -7.45 15.47
CA ASP A 53 27.58 -6.07 15.82
C ASP A 53 26.92 -5.00 14.93
N VAL A 54 26.18 -5.40 13.89
CA VAL A 54 25.63 -4.50 12.87
C VAL A 54 24.15 -4.24 13.13
N GLU A 55 23.77 -2.96 13.16
CA GLU A 55 22.35 -2.57 13.18
C GLU A 55 21.83 -2.40 11.74
N TRP A 56 20.77 -3.14 11.42
CA TRP A 56 20.08 -3.15 10.15
C TRP A 56 18.74 -2.42 10.23
N ASN A 57 18.43 -1.68 9.17
CA ASN A 57 17.10 -1.12 8.91
C ASN A 57 16.62 -1.73 7.59
N GLY A 58 15.46 -2.38 7.60
CA GLY A 58 14.94 -3.05 6.41
C GLY A 58 13.61 -3.75 6.65
N ALA A 59 13.31 -4.73 5.82
CA ALA A 59 12.10 -5.52 5.90
C ALA A 59 12.32 -6.89 6.55
N VAL A 60 11.24 -7.50 7.03
CA VAL A 60 11.19 -8.89 7.48
C VAL A 60 10.16 -9.61 6.65
N GLU A 61 10.55 -10.75 6.12
CA GLU A 61 9.66 -11.66 5.40
C GLU A 61 9.35 -12.88 6.26
N ILE A 62 8.13 -13.44 6.15
CA ILE A 62 7.70 -14.56 6.96
C ILE A 62 7.07 -15.67 6.13
N HIS A 63 7.61 -16.90 6.25
CA HIS A 63 7.05 -18.08 5.60
C HIS A 63 6.94 -19.27 6.55
N LEU A 64 6.14 -20.28 6.20
CA LEU A 64 6.19 -21.56 6.93
C LEU A 64 7.52 -22.27 6.67
N ARG A 65 7.98 -22.30 5.42
CA ARG A 65 9.26 -22.89 5.04
C ARG A 65 10.14 -21.86 4.34
N ALA A 66 11.45 -21.96 4.51
CA ALA A 66 12.37 -21.09 3.78
C ALA A 66 12.22 -21.26 2.26
N SER A 67 11.95 -22.50 1.80
CA SER A 67 11.73 -22.83 0.38
C SER A 67 10.49 -22.17 -0.26
N ASP A 68 9.57 -21.63 0.53
CA ASP A 68 8.44 -20.86 -0.02
C ASP A 68 8.92 -19.52 -0.64
N TRP A 69 10.13 -19.05 -0.31
CA TRP A 69 10.77 -17.91 -0.97
C TRP A 69 10.86 -18.08 -2.49
N GLN A 70 11.34 -19.26 -2.94
CA GLN A 70 11.43 -19.58 -4.37
C GLN A 70 10.07 -19.84 -4.99
N ARG A 71 9.17 -20.48 -4.23
CA ARG A 71 7.82 -20.80 -4.68
C ARG A 71 7.00 -19.55 -4.98
N HIS A 72 7.22 -18.48 -4.23
CA HIS A 72 6.59 -17.18 -4.41
C HIS A 72 7.36 -16.25 -5.37
N ASN A 73 8.46 -16.72 -5.98
CA ASN A 73 9.30 -15.96 -6.90
C ASN A 73 9.96 -14.70 -6.30
N HIS A 74 10.19 -14.65 -4.99
CA HIS A 74 10.84 -13.49 -4.36
C HIS A 74 12.32 -13.34 -4.73
N GLN A 75 12.98 -14.45 -5.10
CA GLN A 75 14.38 -14.47 -5.55
C GLN A 75 14.62 -13.67 -6.85
N VAL A 76 13.57 -13.33 -7.59
CA VAL A 76 13.65 -12.52 -8.82
C VAL A 76 12.99 -11.15 -8.68
N ASP A 77 12.41 -10.83 -7.53
CA ASP A 77 11.69 -9.56 -7.30
C ASP A 77 12.51 -8.61 -6.43
N ALA A 78 12.98 -7.51 -7.04
CA ALA A 78 13.80 -6.50 -6.39
C ALA A 78 13.12 -5.84 -5.16
N LYS A 79 11.78 -5.91 -5.04
CA LYS A 79 11.07 -5.42 -3.84
C LYS A 79 11.48 -6.14 -2.56
N TYR A 80 12.04 -7.35 -2.68
CA TYR A 80 12.46 -8.18 -1.55
C TYR A 80 13.95 -8.03 -1.21
N ASP A 81 14.72 -7.25 -1.97
CA ASP A 81 16.13 -7.00 -1.66
C ASP A 81 16.33 -6.22 -0.34
N GLN A 82 15.29 -5.50 0.11
CA GLN A 82 15.26 -4.83 1.41
C GLN A 82 15.05 -5.79 2.60
N VAL A 83 14.76 -7.08 2.37
CA VAL A 83 14.57 -8.05 3.46
C VAL A 83 15.90 -8.28 4.17
N VAL A 84 15.96 -7.98 5.46
CA VAL A 84 17.17 -8.12 6.29
C VAL A 84 17.13 -9.36 7.18
N LEU A 85 15.95 -9.94 7.40
CA LEU A 85 15.76 -11.18 8.14
C LEU A 85 14.58 -11.95 7.56
N HIS A 86 14.77 -13.26 7.36
CA HIS A 86 13.69 -14.18 7.01
C HIS A 86 13.25 -14.97 8.24
N VAL A 87 12.01 -14.77 8.68
CA VAL A 87 11.47 -15.47 9.85
C VAL A 87 10.64 -16.64 9.36
N VAL A 88 11.02 -17.87 9.72
CA VAL A 88 10.37 -19.07 9.22
C VAL A 88 9.99 -20.01 10.34
N LEU A 89 8.96 -20.85 10.14
CA LEU A 89 8.76 -21.98 11.05
C LEU A 89 9.92 -22.97 10.90
N THR A 90 10.23 -23.37 9.66
CA THR A 90 11.31 -24.30 9.31
C THR A 90 12.25 -23.69 8.29
N ALA A 91 13.54 -23.60 8.64
CA ALA A 91 14.60 -23.20 7.71
C ALA A 91 15.16 -24.43 6.98
N ASP A 92 14.58 -24.78 5.85
CA ASP A 92 14.92 -25.97 5.06
C ASP A 92 15.93 -25.72 3.92
N VAL A 93 16.05 -24.48 3.47
CA VAL A 93 17.02 -24.04 2.45
C VAL A 93 17.55 -22.65 2.78
N ASP A 94 18.73 -22.32 2.25
CA ASP A 94 19.23 -20.96 2.23
C ASP A 94 18.52 -20.14 1.14
N ILE A 95 18.27 -18.87 1.43
CA ILE A 95 17.63 -17.94 0.48
C ILE A 95 18.51 -16.72 0.24
N TYR A 96 18.36 -16.15 -0.95
CA TYR A 96 19.26 -15.13 -1.45
C TYR A 96 18.46 -13.97 -2.07
N ARG A 97 19.02 -12.77 -1.94
CA ARG A 97 18.59 -11.57 -2.67
C ARG A 97 18.95 -11.68 -4.15
N THR A 98 18.45 -10.76 -4.97
CA THR A 98 18.75 -10.71 -6.41
C THR A 98 20.25 -10.55 -6.69
N ASN A 99 20.98 -9.90 -5.77
CA ASN A 99 22.43 -9.73 -5.82
C ASN A 99 23.24 -10.95 -5.28
N ALA A 100 22.58 -12.10 -5.09
CA ALA A 100 23.15 -13.34 -4.54
C ALA A 100 23.69 -13.24 -3.11
N SER A 101 23.39 -12.16 -2.37
CA SER A 101 23.69 -12.11 -0.93
C SER A 101 22.70 -12.97 -0.13
N LEU A 102 23.23 -13.71 0.84
CA LEU A 102 22.43 -14.53 1.75
C LEU A 102 21.53 -13.63 2.62
N ILE A 103 20.29 -14.07 2.85
CA ILE A 103 19.39 -13.46 3.83
C ILE A 103 19.45 -14.31 5.11
N PRO A 104 19.83 -13.72 6.26
CA PRO A 104 19.82 -14.43 7.53
C PRO A 104 18.42 -14.94 7.88
N ALA A 105 18.32 -16.17 8.36
CA ALA A 105 17.04 -16.78 8.72
C ALA A 105 16.92 -17.00 10.24
N LEU A 106 15.73 -16.78 10.79
CA LEU A 106 15.34 -17.14 12.15
C LEU A 106 14.31 -18.27 12.09
N ALA A 107 14.65 -19.44 12.65
CA ALA A 107 13.72 -20.55 12.78
C ALA A 107 12.92 -20.44 14.10
N LEU A 108 11.59 -20.34 13.98
CA LEU A 108 10.67 -20.19 15.11
C LEU A 108 10.22 -21.53 15.71
N ALA A 109 10.22 -22.64 14.96
CA ALA A 109 9.76 -23.94 15.47
C ALA A 109 10.28 -24.30 16.88
N PRO A 110 11.59 -24.18 17.20
CA PRO A 110 12.11 -24.52 18.53
C PRO A 110 11.81 -23.47 19.61
N ARG A 111 11.24 -22.31 19.24
CA ARG A 111 11.03 -21.15 20.12
C ARG A 111 9.55 -20.87 20.44
N LEU A 112 8.65 -21.67 19.88
CA LEU A 112 7.21 -21.53 20.12
C LEU A 112 6.79 -22.40 21.31
N ALA A 113 6.00 -21.82 22.21
CA ALA A 113 5.36 -22.61 23.27
C ALA A 113 4.36 -23.61 22.63
N PRO A 114 4.31 -24.88 23.09
CA PRO A 114 3.48 -25.92 22.46
C PRO A 114 1.99 -25.58 22.40
N ASP A 115 1.48 -24.80 23.35
CA ASP A 115 0.08 -24.41 23.46
C ASP A 115 -0.26 -23.08 22.77
N LEU A 116 0.74 -22.34 22.27
CA LEU A 116 0.54 -21.01 21.70
C LEU A 116 -0.36 -21.05 20.45
N LEU A 117 -0.18 -22.05 19.59
CA LEU A 117 -1.02 -22.22 18.41
C LEU A 117 -2.49 -22.44 18.79
N ALA A 118 -2.74 -23.33 19.76
CA ALA A 118 -4.09 -23.63 20.22
C ALA A 118 -4.76 -22.39 20.85
N ARG A 119 -4.01 -21.58 21.61
CA ARG A 119 -4.49 -20.31 22.15
C ARG A 119 -4.82 -19.29 21.05
N TYR A 120 -3.96 -19.18 20.04
CA TYR A 120 -4.21 -18.32 18.89
C TYR A 120 -5.47 -18.75 18.12
N GLU A 121 -5.60 -20.05 17.84
CA GLU A 121 -6.78 -20.59 17.14
C GLU A 121 -8.06 -20.35 17.95
N ALA A 122 -8.01 -20.51 19.28
CA ALA A 122 -9.14 -20.18 20.15
C ALA A 122 -9.49 -18.68 20.13
N LEU A 123 -8.50 -17.79 20.08
CA LEU A 123 -8.71 -16.34 19.99
C LEU A 123 -9.33 -15.93 18.66
N VAL A 124 -8.85 -16.50 17.54
CA VAL A 124 -9.37 -16.22 16.20
C VAL A 124 -10.77 -16.82 16.01
N ALA A 125 -11.04 -17.98 16.61
CA ALA A 125 -12.35 -18.63 16.57
C ALA A 125 -13.37 -18.02 17.56
N ALA A 126 -12.90 -17.27 18.57
CA ALA A 126 -13.79 -16.57 19.47
C ALA A 126 -14.65 -15.60 18.66
N PRO A 127 -15.95 -15.43 19.01
CA PRO A 127 -16.77 -14.39 18.39
C PRO A 127 -16.02 -13.07 18.50
N PRO A 128 -15.97 -12.25 17.43
CA PRO A 128 -15.29 -10.98 17.50
C PRO A 128 -15.83 -10.23 18.72
N ALA A 129 -14.92 -9.85 19.62
CA ALA A 129 -15.25 -8.85 20.63
C ALA A 129 -15.94 -7.70 19.89
N ALA A 130 -16.98 -7.11 20.48
CA ALA A 130 -17.69 -6.01 19.84
C ALA A 130 -16.65 -5.03 19.28
N PRO A 131 -16.74 -4.63 17.99
CA PRO A 131 -15.63 -4.02 17.25
C PRO A 131 -15.08 -2.75 17.91
N LEU A 132 -15.81 -2.21 18.88
CA LEU A 132 -15.38 -1.19 19.81
C LEU A 132 -15.66 -1.68 21.25
N PRO A 133 -14.71 -1.57 22.19
CA PRO A 133 -14.93 -1.90 23.60
C PRO A 133 -16.14 -1.20 24.22
N CYS A 134 -16.49 -0.01 23.72
CA CYS A 134 -17.63 0.79 24.16
C CYS A 134 -18.94 0.48 23.41
N ALA A 135 -18.94 -0.36 22.37
CA ALA A 135 -20.15 -0.67 21.60
C ALA A 135 -21.33 -1.15 22.47
N PRO A 136 -21.13 -2.00 23.51
CA PRO A 136 -22.22 -2.37 24.43
C PRO A 136 -22.80 -1.18 25.21
N MET A 137 -22.04 -0.10 25.38
CA MET A 137 -22.45 1.10 26.11
C MET A 137 -23.30 2.06 25.27
N LEU A 138 -23.36 1.88 23.94
CA LEU A 138 -24.11 2.77 23.06
C LEU A 138 -25.62 2.81 23.38
N GLY A 139 -26.16 1.71 23.91
CA GLY A 139 -27.55 1.65 24.39
C GLY A 139 -27.81 2.48 25.64
N GLN A 140 -26.77 2.82 26.40
CA GLN A 140 -26.85 3.64 27.61
C GLN A 140 -26.88 5.14 27.29
N VAL A 141 -26.51 5.53 26.07
CA VAL A 141 -26.53 6.93 25.61
C VAL A 141 -27.96 7.29 25.19
N PRO A 142 -28.56 8.37 25.74
CA PRO A 142 -29.91 8.81 25.35
C PRO A 142 -30.04 9.02 23.84
N GLN A 143 -31.17 8.62 23.26
CA GLN A 143 -31.40 8.74 21.81
C GLN A 143 -31.21 10.17 21.30
N LEU A 144 -31.70 11.16 22.04
CA LEU A 144 -31.53 12.58 21.70
C LEU A 144 -30.07 12.97 21.56
N VAL A 145 -29.20 12.52 22.47
CA VAL A 145 -27.76 12.82 22.43
C VAL A 145 -27.12 12.18 21.20
N ARG A 146 -27.48 10.93 20.88
CA ARG A 146 -26.96 10.25 19.68
C ARG A 146 -27.38 10.97 18.39
N THR A 147 -28.64 11.38 18.29
CA THR A 147 -29.15 12.13 17.14
C THR A 147 -28.43 13.46 17.00
N MET A 148 -28.38 14.29 18.05
CA MET A 148 -27.70 15.59 17.99
C MET A 148 -26.22 15.48 17.63
N MET A 149 -25.51 14.50 18.20
CA MET A 149 -24.10 14.29 17.89
C MET A 149 -23.90 13.84 16.44
N THR A 150 -24.78 12.97 15.93
CA THR A 150 -24.71 12.49 14.54
C THR A 150 -25.02 13.63 13.56
N GLU A 151 -26.05 14.41 13.82
CA GLU A 151 -26.43 15.58 13.00
C GLU A 151 -25.34 16.64 12.99
N ARG A 152 -24.78 16.96 14.16
CA ARG A 152 -23.64 17.88 14.26
C ARG A 152 -22.44 17.39 13.46
N THR A 153 -22.07 16.12 13.62
CA THR A 153 -20.94 15.53 12.90
C THR A 153 -21.18 15.53 11.39
N LEU A 154 -22.43 15.30 10.96
CA LEU A 154 -22.80 15.39 9.55
C LEU A 154 -22.63 16.81 9.02
N LEU A 155 -23.12 17.82 9.76
CA LEU A 155 -23.00 19.22 9.37
C LEU A 155 -21.53 19.65 9.28
N GLU A 156 -20.73 19.37 10.31
CA GLU A 156 -19.29 19.66 10.33
C GLU A 156 -18.57 19.03 9.12
N ARG A 157 -18.97 17.80 8.73
CA ARG A 157 -18.42 17.14 7.54
C ARG A 157 -18.86 17.79 6.23
N VAL A 158 -20.07 18.31 6.15
CA VAL A 158 -20.56 19.06 4.99
C VAL A 158 -19.84 20.40 4.87
N GLU A 159 -19.66 21.11 5.99
CA GLU A 159 -18.91 22.37 6.06
C GLU A 159 -17.46 22.17 5.59
N GLN A 160 -16.75 21.17 6.13
CA GLN A 160 -15.39 20.85 5.69
C GLN A 160 -15.28 20.57 4.19
N LYS A 161 -16.28 19.89 3.60
CA LYS A 161 -16.32 19.63 2.15
C LYS A 161 -16.63 20.89 1.36
N ALA A 162 -17.52 21.75 1.86
CA ALA A 162 -17.85 23.01 1.24
C ALA A 162 -16.64 23.95 1.23
N ASP A 163 -15.93 24.05 2.35
CA ASP A 163 -14.71 24.84 2.48
C ASP A 163 -13.62 24.39 1.49
N ALA A 164 -13.40 23.08 1.36
CA ALA A 164 -12.44 22.53 0.40
C ALA A 164 -12.82 22.85 -1.06
N ILE A 165 -14.11 22.84 -1.41
CA ILE A 165 -14.59 23.23 -2.74
C ILE A 165 -14.45 24.74 -2.95
N ALA A 166 -14.74 25.55 -1.93
CA ALA A 166 -14.62 27.01 -2.00
C ALA A 166 -13.15 27.44 -2.17
N GLU A 167 -12.22 26.80 -1.46
CA GLU A 167 -10.78 27.03 -1.64
C GLU A 167 -10.32 26.65 -3.06
N LEU A 168 -10.75 25.49 -3.56
CA LEU A 168 -10.46 25.06 -4.93
C LEU A 168 -11.02 26.04 -5.96
N HIS A 169 -12.22 26.57 -5.72
CA HIS A 169 -12.85 27.57 -6.58
C HIS A 169 -12.02 28.86 -6.68
N GLY A 170 -11.56 29.38 -5.54
CA GLY A 170 -10.67 30.54 -5.50
C GLY A 170 -9.34 30.30 -6.23
N HIS A 171 -8.76 29.10 -6.11
CA HIS A 171 -7.54 28.73 -6.84
C HIS A 171 -7.74 28.60 -8.36
N LEU A 172 -8.97 28.36 -8.81
CA LEU A 172 -9.33 28.23 -10.22
C LEU A 172 -9.96 29.51 -10.78
N ALA A 173 -9.64 30.66 -10.18
CA ALA A 173 -10.09 31.98 -10.61
C ALA A 173 -11.63 32.08 -10.73
N ASP A 174 -12.32 31.50 -9.75
CA ASP A 174 -13.78 31.49 -9.65
C ASP A 174 -14.50 30.80 -10.84
N ASP A 175 -13.84 29.83 -11.50
CA ASP A 175 -14.44 29.00 -12.55
C ASP A 175 -15.12 27.75 -11.94
N TRP A 176 -16.46 27.76 -11.90
CA TRP A 176 -17.25 26.62 -11.38
C TRP A 176 -17.14 25.35 -12.24
N GLU A 177 -16.91 25.46 -13.54
CA GLU A 177 -16.80 24.29 -14.42
C GLU A 177 -15.45 23.59 -14.19
N ALA A 178 -14.36 24.36 -14.10
CA ALA A 178 -13.06 23.83 -13.73
C ALA A 178 -13.09 23.26 -12.30
N THR A 179 -13.73 23.95 -11.36
CA THR A 179 -13.89 23.48 -9.97
C THR A 179 -14.59 22.12 -9.92
N ALA A 180 -15.72 21.99 -10.63
CA ALA A 180 -16.46 20.74 -10.71
C ALA A 180 -15.62 19.62 -11.34
N TYR A 181 -14.86 19.91 -12.40
CA TYR A 181 -13.97 18.94 -13.03
C TYR A 181 -12.90 18.42 -12.06
N HIS A 182 -12.19 19.30 -11.36
CA HIS A 182 -11.17 18.92 -10.40
C HIS A 182 -11.76 18.13 -9.22
N ALA A 183 -12.91 18.57 -8.68
CA ALA A 183 -13.57 17.89 -7.58
C ALA A 183 -14.05 16.48 -7.98
N LEU A 184 -14.61 16.32 -9.18
CA LEU A 184 -15.05 15.02 -9.71
C LEU A 184 -13.87 14.08 -9.93
N MET A 185 -12.79 14.56 -10.55
CA MET A 185 -11.58 13.76 -10.77
C MET A 185 -11.03 13.25 -9.44
N ALA A 186 -10.86 14.12 -8.44
CA ALA A 186 -10.40 13.71 -7.11
C ALA A 186 -11.36 12.71 -6.44
N ALA A 187 -12.68 12.87 -6.61
CA ALA A 187 -13.68 11.97 -6.05
C ALA A 187 -13.66 10.57 -6.69
N PHE A 188 -13.43 10.47 -8.00
CA PHE A 188 -13.28 9.18 -8.70
C PHE A 188 -12.05 8.40 -8.25
N GLY A 189 -11.08 9.05 -7.60
CA GLY A 189 -9.94 8.39 -6.99
C GLY A 189 -10.23 7.67 -5.66
N PHE A 190 -11.42 7.88 -5.07
CA PHE A 190 -11.82 7.29 -3.78
C PHE A 190 -10.72 7.44 -2.71
N GLN A 191 -10.43 6.39 -1.93
CA GLN A 191 -9.47 6.47 -0.83
C GLN A 191 -8.01 6.47 -1.28
N LYS A 192 -7.67 5.69 -2.31
CA LYS A 192 -6.27 5.44 -2.69
C LYS A 192 -5.75 6.41 -3.76
N ASN A 193 -6.60 6.84 -4.68
CA ASN A 193 -6.20 7.54 -5.90
C ASN A 193 -6.71 8.99 -5.96
N SER A 194 -7.27 9.54 -4.88
CA SER A 194 -7.83 10.90 -4.90
C SER A 194 -6.79 11.94 -5.29
N GLU A 195 -5.61 11.91 -4.66
CA GLU A 195 -4.50 12.82 -4.97
C GLU A 195 -3.93 12.58 -6.39
N PRO A 196 -3.64 11.34 -6.82
CA PRO A 196 -3.27 11.07 -8.22
C PRO A 196 -4.24 11.64 -9.26
N LEU A 197 -5.55 11.45 -9.11
CA LEU A 197 -6.52 12.00 -10.06
C LEU A 197 -6.67 13.52 -9.95
N ALA A 198 -6.49 14.12 -8.76
CA ALA A 198 -6.45 15.57 -8.60
C ALA A 198 -5.26 16.19 -9.36
N ARG A 199 -4.09 15.53 -9.32
CA ARG A 199 -2.90 15.93 -10.11
C ARG A 199 -3.16 15.77 -11.61
N LEU A 200 -3.81 14.69 -12.03
CA LEU A 200 -4.18 14.48 -13.42
C LEU A 200 -5.11 15.58 -13.94
N ALA A 201 -6.08 16.01 -13.13
CA ALA A 201 -6.97 17.12 -13.48
C ALA A 201 -6.21 18.45 -13.70
N LYS A 202 -5.16 18.71 -12.90
CA LYS A 202 -4.27 19.86 -13.11
C LYS A 202 -3.47 19.75 -14.41
N ALA A 203 -3.02 18.54 -14.75
CA ALA A 203 -2.20 18.31 -15.92
C ALA A 203 -3.00 18.28 -17.23
N VAL A 204 -4.30 17.96 -17.19
CA VAL A 204 -5.20 17.97 -18.35
C VAL A 204 -6.33 19.00 -18.12
N PRO A 205 -6.14 20.27 -18.50
CA PRO A 205 -7.16 21.30 -18.28
C PRO A 205 -8.50 20.97 -18.97
N LEU A 206 -9.60 21.24 -18.28
CA LEU A 206 -10.97 20.99 -18.79
C LEU A 206 -11.22 21.55 -20.21
N PRO A 207 -10.75 22.75 -20.61
CA PRO A 207 -10.93 23.25 -21.97
C PRO A 207 -10.30 22.37 -23.05
N VAL A 208 -9.17 21.72 -22.74
CA VAL A 208 -8.52 20.77 -23.66
C VAL A 208 -9.38 19.52 -23.79
N LEU A 209 -9.80 18.94 -22.66
CA LEU A 209 -10.64 17.74 -22.64
C LEU A 209 -11.98 17.96 -23.37
N ARG A 210 -12.60 19.13 -23.21
CA ARG A 210 -13.87 19.50 -23.88
C ARG A 210 -13.76 19.60 -25.39
N ARG A 211 -12.59 19.96 -25.94
CA ARG A 211 -12.36 20.02 -27.40
C ARG A 211 -12.39 18.63 -28.03
N HIS A 212 -12.04 17.60 -27.27
CA HIS A 212 -11.92 16.22 -27.71
C HIS A 212 -13.03 15.31 -27.21
N ARG A 213 -14.07 15.85 -26.56
CA ARG A 213 -15.15 15.09 -25.89
C ARG A 213 -15.92 14.09 -26.78
N HIS A 214 -15.78 14.18 -28.10
CA HIS A 214 -16.44 13.32 -29.08
C HIS A 214 -15.47 12.33 -29.75
N ASP A 215 -14.19 12.35 -29.38
CA ASP A 215 -13.16 11.46 -29.90
C ASP A 215 -12.56 10.66 -28.73
N ALA A 216 -13.04 9.42 -28.58
CA ALA A 216 -12.58 8.53 -27.51
C ALA A 216 -11.06 8.27 -27.60
N ARG A 217 -10.51 8.17 -28.81
CA ARG A 217 -9.08 7.94 -29.05
C ARG A 217 -8.25 9.10 -28.50
N GLN A 218 -8.66 10.34 -28.77
CA GLN A 218 -7.95 11.53 -28.27
C GLN A 218 -8.13 11.74 -26.77
N LEU A 219 -9.30 11.41 -26.21
CA LEU A 219 -9.52 11.46 -24.76
C LEU A 219 -8.66 10.45 -24.01
N GLU A 220 -8.61 9.20 -24.48
CA GLU A 220 -7.78 8.15 -23.92
C GLU A 220 -6.29 8.52 -24.01
N ALA A 221 -5.85 9.04 -25.16
CA ALA A 221 -4.48 9.50 -25.35
C ALA A 221 -4.10 10.60 -24.34
N LEU A 222 -4.97 11.61 -24.14
CA LEU A 222 -4.76 12.68 -23.16
C LEU A 222 -4.71 12.15 -21.72
N LEU A 223 -5.70 11.37 -21.32
CA LEU A 223 -5.83 10.92 -19.93
C LEU A 223 -4.74 9.88 -19.57
N PHE A 224 -4.55 8.86 -20.40
CA PHE A 224 -3.57 7.81 -20.13
C PHE A 224 -2.14 8.29 -20.34
N GLY A 225 -1.90 9.13 -21.36
CA GLY A 225 -0.60 9.72 -21.59
C GLY A 225 -0.17 10.63 -20.43
N GLN A 226 -1.06 11.52 -19.98
CA GLN A 226 -0.76 12.40 -18.87
C GLN A 226 -0.76 11.66 -17.51
N ALA A 227 -1.44 10.52 -17.39
CA ALA A 227 -1.33 9.64 -16.22
C ALA A 227 -0.05 8.78 -16.22
N GLY A 228 0.75 8.79 -17.29
CA GLY A 228 1.97 7.98 -17.39
C GLY A 228 1.73 6.50 -17.70
N PHE A 229 0.54 6.13 -18.17
CA PHE A 229 0.19 4.73 -18.46
C PHE A 229 0.67 4.24 -19.83
N LEU A 230 1.07 5.16 -20.72
CA LEU A 230 1.57 4.81 -22.05
C LEU A 230 3.09 4.56 -22.01
N VAL A 231 3.48 3.47 -21.33
CA VAL A 231 4.88 3.08 -21.10
C VAL A 231 5.56 2.68 -22.42
N ASP A 232 6.84 3.04 -22.56
CA ASP A 232 7.68 2.64 -23.69
C ASP A 232 8.53 1.42 -23.30
N ASN A 233 7.98 0.21 -23.49
CA ASN A 233 8.69 -1.05 -23.30
C ASN A 233 8.44 -2.02 -24.46
N GLU A 234 9.23 -3.10 -24.55
CA GLU A 234 9.19 -4.04 -25.68
C GLU A 234 7.81 -4.71 -25.87
N GLU A 235 7.08 -4.96 -24.78
CA GLU A 235 5.73 -5.51 -24.82
C GLU A 235 4.71 -4.50 -25.34
N ALA A 236 4.75 -3.26 -24.84
CA ALA A 236 3.88 -2.16 -25.28
C ALA A 236 4.16 -1.72 -26.72
N ALA A 237 5.40 -1.88 -27.21
CA ALA A 237 5.77 -1.60 -28.59
C ALA A 237 5.11 -2.55 -29.60
N GLN A 238 4.71 -3.76 -29.16
CA GLN A 238 4.01 -4.74 -29.98
C GLN A 238 2.48 -4.55 -29.95
N ASP A 239 1.97 -3.77 -29.00
CA ASP A 239 0.54 -3.45 -28.87
C ASP A 239 0.16 -2.25 -29.76
N GLU A 240 -0.68 -2.51 -30.76
CA GLU A 240 -1.16 -1.48 -31.70
C GLU A 240 -1.96 -0.37 -31.01
N TYR A 241 -2.76 -0.70 -29.99
CA TYR A 241 -3.57 0.26 -29.26
C TYR A 241 -2.70 1.22 -28.46
N ILE A 242 -1.71 0.71 -27.71
CA ILE A 242 -0.81 1.54 -26.90
C ILE A 242 0.04 2.45 -27.79
N ARG A 243 0.59 1.90 -28.88
CA ARG A 243 1.37 2.67 -29.87
C ARG A 243 0.55 3.81 -30.46
N ASP A 244 -0.69 3.54 -30.85
CA ASP A 244 -1.58 4.52 -31.43
C ASP A 244 -1.96 5.63 -30.43
N ARG A 245 -2.33 5.27 -29.18
CA ARG A 245 -2.62 6.25 -28.12
C ARG A 245 -1.39 7.09 -27.78
N ARG A 246 -0.20 6.51 -27.80
CA ARG A 246 1.05 7.23 -27.53
C ARG A 246 1.36 8.25 -28.60
N GLN A 247 1.26 7.86 -29.88
CA GLN A 247 1.50 8.78 -31.00
C GLN A 247 0.50 9.95 -30.95
N GLU A 248 -0.77 9.67 -30.69
CA GLU A 248 -1.79 10.71 -30.55
C GLU A 248 -1.52 11.60 -29.32
N HIS A 249 -1.08 11.03 -28.19
CA HIS A 249 -0.72 11.79 -27.00
C HIS A 249 0.46 12.73 -27.25
N GLU A 250 1.52 12.27 -27.91
CA GLU A 250 2.70 13.09 -28.25
C GLU A 250 2.29 14.30 -29.11
N PHE A 251 1.41 14.09 -30.10
CA PHE A 251 0.84 15.16 -30.91
C PHE A 251 0.02 16.15 -30.07
N LEU A 252 -0.92 15.67 -29.25
CA LEU A 252 -1.79 16.53 -28.45
C LEU A 252 -1.04 17.28 -27.35
N ARG A 253 -0.06 16.64 -26.71
CA ARG A 253 0.85 17.26 -25.73
C ARG A 253 1.61 18.41 -26.36
N HIS A 254 2.15 18.23 -27.57
CA HIS A 254 2.83 19.31 -28.30
C HIS A 254 1.85 20.43 -28.70
N LYS A 255 0.68 20.07 -29.24
CA LYS A 255 -0.35 21.01 -29.69
C LYS A 255 -0.86 21.95 -28.58
N TYR A 256 -0.97 21.45 -27.35
CA TYR A 256 -1.47 22.23 -26.21
C TYR A 256 -0.39 22.67 -25.21
N GLY A 257 0.87 22.32 -25.45
CA GLY A 257 1.97 22.66 -24.55
C GLY A 257 1.83 22.02 -23.17
N LEU A 258 1.33 20.78 -23.08
CA LEU A 258 1.16 20.09 -21.81
C LEU A 258 2.53 19.71 -21.20
N GLY A 259 2.65 19.86 -19.88
CA GLY A 259 3.86 19.52 -19.13
C GLY A 259 4.13 18.02 -19.06
N GLU A 260 5.14 17.62 -18.26
CA GLU A 260 5.43 16.21 -18.00
C GLU A 260 4.27 15.49 -17.29
N ALA A 261 4.26 14.16 -17.39
CA ALA A 261 3.18 13.31 -16.86
C ALA A 261 2.86 13.66 -15.40
N ALA A 262 1.57 13.68 -15.07
CA ALA A 262 1.05 14.06 -13.77
C ALA A 262 1.50 13.11 -12.65
N LEU A 263 1.79 11.86 -13.00
CA LEU A 263 2.27 10.80 -12.12
C LEU A 263 3.69 10.41 -12.56
N ALA A 264 4.60 10.26 -11.61
CA ALA A 264 5.91 9.68 -11.91
C ALA A 264 5.71 8.21 -12.27
N ALA A 265 6.32 7.79 -13.37
CA ALA A 265 6.39 6.37 -13.76
C ALA A 265 7.25 5.58 -12.77
#